data_AF-A0A2S5GFP6-F1
#
_entry.id   AF-A0A2S5GFP6-F1
#
_cell.length_a   1.000
_cell.length_b   1.000
_cell.length_c   1.000
_cell.angle_alpha   90.00
_cell.angle_beta   90.00
_cell.angle_gamma   90.00
#
_symmetry.space_group_name_H-M   'P 1'
#
loop_
_entity.id
_entity.type
_entity.pdbx_description
1 polymer ?
#
loop_
_entity_poly.entity_id
_entity_poly.type
_entity_poly.pdbx_seq_one_letter_code
_entity_poly.pdbx_strand_id
1 'polypeptide(L)'
;MNKATVKYKRHDRISHYVNDEYSIIFDRCTPIVNGVPKEQEQLLMRYTKNGNTINNAPAFNEKDMVKAIVKLYESSLISEEAKEVLEKGINKRKADEDE
;
A
#
# COMPACT_ATOMS: atom_id res chain seq x y z
N MET A 1 -22.77 -14.23 16.00
CA MET A 1 -22.09 -12.92 15.82
C MET A 1 -22.27 -12.51 14.36
N ASN A 2 -22.97 -11.40 14.07
CA ASN A 2 -23.01 -10.87 12.71
C ASN A 2 -21.63 -10.28 12.38
N LYS A 3 -20.99 -10.76 11.32
CA LYS A 3 -19.70 -10.20 10.86
C LYS A 3 -19.94 -8.77 10.39
N ALA A 4 -19.15 -7.82 10.87
CA ALA A 4 -19.18 -6.46 10.37
C ALA A 4 -18.89 -6.46 8.86
N THR A 5 -19.72 -5.77 8.09
CA THR A 5 -19.49 -5.61 6.65
C THR A 5 -18.61 -4.38 6.44
N VAL A 6 -17.44 -4.57 5.83
CA VAL A 6 -16.51 -3.48 5.50
C VAL A 6 -16.47 -3.29 3.99
N LYS A 7 -16.67 -2.05 3.54
CA LYS A 7 -16.47 -1.61 2.16
C LYS A 7 -15.46 -0.45 2.16
N TYR A 8 -14.94 -0.09 0.99
CA TYR A 8 -13.99 1.01 0.85
C TYR A 8 -14.43 1.94 -0.27
N LYS A 9 -14.47 3.25 -0.01
CA LYS A 9 -14.59 4.28 -1.02
C LYS A 9 -13.20 4.73 -1.41
N ARG A 10 -12.76 4.42 -2.64
CA ARG A 10 -11.46 4.82 -3.18
C ARG A 10 -11.49 6.31 -3.58
N HIS A 11 -10.43 7.02 -3.22
CA HIS A 11 -10.19 8.42 -3.61
C HIS A 11 -9.08 8.50 -4.65
N ASP A 12 -7.99 7.77 -4.43
CA ASP A 12 -6.82 7.81 -5.29
C ASP A 12 -6.14 6.43 -5.39
N ARG A 13 -5.30 6.25 -6.41
CA ARG A 13 -4.61 4.99 -6.68
C ARG A 13 -3.25 5.21 -7.34
N ILE A 14 -2.28 4.42 -6.87
CA ILE A 14 -1.10 4.09 -7.66
C ILE A 14 -1.05 2.59 -7.92
N SER A 15 -0.42 2.21 -9.04
CA SER A 15 -0.21 0.82 -9.40
C SER A 15 1.25 0.61 -9.83
N HIS A 16 1.87 -0.44 -9.32
CA HIS A 16 3.13 -0.96 -9.80
C HIS A 16 2.85 -2.23 -10.60
N TYR A 17 3.13 -2.18 -11.90
CA TYR A 17 3.06 -3.34 -12.79
C TYR A 17 4.28 -4.23 -12.55
N VAL A 18 4.03 -5.49 -12.22
CA VAL A 18 5.08 -6.49 -11.97
C VAL A 18 5.38 -7.25 -13.25
N ASN A 19 4.34 -7.80 -13.88
CA ASN A 19 4.40 -8.52 -15.15
C ASN A 19 3.00 -8.54 -15.81
N ASP A 20 2.87 -9.24 -16.94
CA ASP A 20 1.65 -9.35 -17.77
C ASP A 20 0.41 -9.80 -17.03
N GLU A 21 0.59 -10.44 -15.88
CA GLU A 21 -0.49 -10.95 -15.08
C GLU A 21 -0.70 -10.16 -13.79
N TYR A 22 0.37 -9.66 -13.15
CA TYR A 22 0.33 -9.18 -11.78
C TYR A 22 0.66 -7.68 -11.60
N SER A 23 -0.01 -7.07 -10.62
CA SER A 23 0.31 -5.71 -10.16
C SER A 23 0.12 -5.57 -8.65
N ILE A 24 0.91 -4.68 -8.05
CA ILE A 24 0.79 -4.22 -6.66
C ILE A 24 0.11 -2.85 -6.69
N ILE A 25 -1.01 -2.70 -5.98
CA ILE A 25 -1.83 -1.50 -5.97
C ILE A 25 -1.85 -0.91 -4.57
N PHE A 26 -1.73 0.42 -4.48
CA PHE A 26 -2.04 1.17 -3.26
C PHE A 26 -3.23 2.09 -3.52
N ASP A 27 -4.27 1.96 -2.71
CA ASP A 27 -5.45 2.84 -2.76
C ASP A 27 -5.56 3.68 -1.50
N ARG A 28 -5.68 4.99 -1.67
CA ARG A 28 -6.14 5.88 -0.60
C ARG A 28 -7.66 5.83 -0.56
N CYS A 29 -8.23 5.47 0.59
CA CYS A 29 -9.64 5.16 0.68
C CYS A 29 -10.24 5.47 2.05
N THR A 30 -11.55 5.72 2.08
CA THR A 30 -12.32 5.79 3.32
C THR A 30 -13.01 4.45 3.56
N PRO A 31 -12.77 3.78 4.70
CA PRO A 31 -13.52 2.58 5.05
C PRO A 31 -14.97 2.93 5.43
N ILE A 32 -15.90 2.08 5.00
CA ILE A 32 -17.32 2.14 5.31
C ILE A 32 -17.67 0.86 6.07
N VAL A 33 -17.92 0.98 7.38
CA VAL A 33 -18.19 -0.16 8.26
C VAL A 33 -19.66 -0.15 8.62
N ASN A 34 -20.38 -1.23 8.29
CA ASN A 34 -21.84 -1.34 8.48
C ASN A 34 -22.62 -0.13 7.92
N GLY A 35 -22.19 0.38 6.76
CA GLY A 35 -22.81 1.53 6.09
C GLY A 35 -22.33 2.90 6.56
N VAL A 36 -21.51 2.99 7.62
CA VAL A 36 -21.01 4.25 8.16
C VAL A 36 -19.58 4.53 7.69
N PRO A 37 -19.33 5.62 6.94
CA PRO A 37 -17.98 6.07 6.60
C PRO A 37 -17.18 6.41 7.87
N LYS A 38 -15.93 5.99 7.92
CA LYS A 38 -14.99 6.42 8.96
C LYS A 38 -14.35 7.75 8.58
N GLU A 39 -14.01 8.54 9.59
CA GLU A 39 -13.40 9.86 9.38
C GLU A 39 -11.96 9.75 8.86
N GLN A 40 -11.23 8.73 9.31
CA GLN A 40 -9.85 8.53 8.92
C GLN A 40 -9.73 7.75 7.60
N GLU A 41 -9.02 8.33 6.65
CA GLU A 41 -8.58 7.64 5.45
C GLU A 41 -7.55 6.56 5.78
N GLN A 42 -7.49 5.55 4.92
CA GLN A 42 -6.54 4.44 5.00
C GLN A 42 -5.84 4.26 3.67
N LEU A 43 -4.59 3.82 3.74
CA LEU A 43 -3.85 3.32 2.60
C LEU A 43 -3.96 1.78 2.57
N LEU A 44 -4.60 1.25 1.55
CA LEU A 44 -4.75 -0.19 1.34
C LEU A 44 -3.76 -0.67 0.28
N MET A 45 -2.92 -1.64 0.64
CA MET A 45 -2.13 -2.40 -0.33
C MET A 45 -2.91 -3.62 -0.80
N ARG A 46 -3.01 -3.81 -2.11
CA ARG A 46 -3.74 -4.92 -2.74
C ARG A 46 -2.93 -5.50 -3.87
N TYR A 47 -3.14 -6.78 -4.12
CA TYR A 47 -2.56 -7.49 -5.25
C TYR A 47 -3.64 -7.73 -6.28
N THR A 48 -3.30 -7.58 -7.56
CA THR A 48 -4.21 -7.91 -8.65
C THR A 48 -3.60 -8.90 -9.62
N LYS A 49 -4.43 -9.82 -10.10
CA LYS A 49 -4.16 -10.75 -11.20
C LYS A 49 -5.14 -10.42 -12.33
N ASN A 50 -4.65 -10.01 -13.50
CA ASN A 50 -5.46 -9.61 -14.64
C ASN A 50 -6.55 -8.56 -14.26
N GLY A 51 -6.16 -7.56 -13.48
CA GLY A 51 -7.05 -6.49 -12.98
C GLY A 51 -7.98 -6.87 -11.81
N ASN A 52 -8.05 -8.15 -11.43
CA ASN A 52 -8.91 -8.63 -10.35
C ASN A 52 -8.13 -8.72 -9.03
N THR A 53 -8.72 -8.21 -7.93
CA THR A 53 -8.11 -8.32 -6.60
C THR A 53 -8.03 -9.78 -6.17
N ILE A 54 -6.87 -10.18 -5.66
CA ILE A 54 -6.63 -11.50 -5.08
C ILE A 54 -6.33 -11.38 -3.59
N ASN A 55 -6.84 -12.32 -2.81
CA ASN A 55 -6.72 -12.30 -1.35
C ASN A 55 -5.39 -12.87 -0.84
N ASN A 56 -4.70 -13.67 -1.67
CA ASN A 56 -3.41 -14.24 -1.33
C ASN A 56 -2.31 -13.35 -1.89
N ALA A 57 -1.34 -13.01 -1.05
CA ALA A 57 -0.14 -12.32 -1.47
C ALA A 57 0.66 -13.21 -2.43
N PRO A 58 0.89 -12.80 -3.69
CA PRO A 58 1.85 -13.48 -4.53
C PRO A 58 3.24 -13.40 -3.91
N ALA A 59 4.06 -14.43 -4.12
CA ALA A 59 5.47 -14.39 -3.76
C ALA A 59 6.23 -13.50 -4.76
N PHE A 60 6.09 -12.19 -4.62
CA PHE A 60 6.89 -11.23 -5.38
C PHE A 60 8.32 -11.21 -4.86
N ASN A 61 9.28 -11.05 -5.78
CA ASN A 61 10.66 -10.87 -5.39
C ASN A 61 10.86 -9.52 -4.69
N GLU A 62 11.96 -9.40 -3.94
CA GLU A 62 12.29 -8.19 -3.20
C GLU A 62 12.38 -6.95 -4.11
N LYS A 63 12.92 -7.10 -5.31
CA LYS A 63 13.10 -5.99 -6.26
C LYS A 63 11.77 -5.35 -6.66
N ASP A 64 10.75 -6.14 -6.92
CA ASP A 64 9.43 -5.64 -7.32
C ASP A 64 8.69 -5.00 -6.13
N MET A 65 8.85 -5.57 -4.93
CA MET A 65 8.35 -4.96 -3.70
C MET A 65 8.99 -3.59 -3.45
N VAL A 66 10.32 -3.49 -3.57
CA VAL A 66 11.06 -2.24 -3.38
C VAL A 66 10.62 -1.18 -4.40
N LYS A 67 10.51 -1.54 -5.68
CA LYS A 67 10.01 -0.62 -6.72
C LYS A 67 8.59 -0.11 -6.42
N ALA A 68 7.72 -0.98 -5.93
CA ALA A 68 6.37 -0.58 -5.54
C ALA A 68 6.37 0.42 -4.38
N ILE A 69 7.25 0.23 -3.39
CA ILE A 69 7.43 1.17 -2.27
C ILE A 69 8.04 2.50 -2.72
N VAL A 70 9.06 2.49 -3.59
CA VAL A 70 9.64 3.72 -4.17
C VAL A 70 8.55 4.51 -4.92
N LYS A 71 7.74 3.82 -5.72
CA LYS A 71 6.62 4.46 -6.41
C LYS A 71 5.57 5.04 -5.45
N LEU A 72 5.33 4.40 -4.31
CA LEU A 72 4.49 4.94 -3.25
C LEU A 72 5.11 6.18 -2.62
N TYR A 73 6.41 6.15 -2.33
CA TYR A 73 7.17 7.25 -1.75
C TYR A 73 7.12 8.52 -2.61
N GLU A 74 7.24 8.37 -3.93
CA GLU A 74 7.17 9.48 -4.89
C GLU A 74 5.74 10.02 -5.11
N SER A 75 4.73 9.32 -4.59
CA SER A 75 3.32 9.69 -4.79
C SER A 75 2.81 10.66 -3.73
N SER A 76 1.67 11.30 -4.03
CA SER A 76 0.90 12.11 -3.08
C SER A 76 -0.02 11.29 -2.16
N LEU A 77 -0.01 9.95 -2.27
CA LEU A 77 -0.89 9.07 -1.49
C LEU A 77 -0.37 8.82 -0.06
N ILE A 78 0.93 8.99 0.15
CA ILE A 78 1.56 8.88 1.46
C ILE A 78 1.82 10.29 2.01
N SER A 79 1.60 10.50 3.30
CA SER A 79 1.83 11.80 3.94
C SER A 79 3.33 12.08 4.07
N GLU A 80 3.70 13.35 4.21
CA GLU A 80 5.11 13.73 4.43
C GLU A 80 5.66 13.13 5.72
N GLU A 81 4.86 13.01 6.79
CA GLU A 81 5.27 12.37 8.03
C GLU A 81 5.60 10.88 7.82
N ALA A 82 4.82 10.19 6.99
CA ALA A 82 5.09 8.80 6.66
C ALA A 82 6.33 8.63 5.76
N LYS A 83 6.62 9.60 4.89
CA LYS A 83 7.89 9.67 4.14
C LYS A 83 9.08 9.82 5.08
N GLU A 84 9.01 10.74 6.05
CA GLU A 84 10.07 10.92 7.05
C GLU A 84 10.33 9.64 7.86
N VAL A 85 9.29 8.90 8.23
CA VAL A 85 9.42 7.62 8.94
C VAL A 85 10.16 6.59 8.08
N LEU A 86 9.86 6.51 6.79
CA LEU A 86 10.56 5.64 5.85
C LEU A 86 12.04 6.04 5.71
N GLU A 87 12.32 7.32 5.53
CA GLU A 87 13.70 7.83 5.45
C GLU A 87 14.51 7.54 6.71
N LYS A 88 13.92 7.76 7.89
CA LYS A 88 14.55 7.40 9.18
C LYS A 88 14.86 5.91 9.25
N GLY A 89 13.93 5.04 8.81
CA GLY A 89 14.15 3.60 8.78
C GLY A 89 15.29 3.17 7.86
N ILE A 90 15.47 3.85 6.72
CA ILE A 90 16.56 3.59 5.78
C ILE A 90 17.89 4.10 6.36
N ASN A 91 17.91 5.33 6.86
CA ASN A 91 19.14 5.97 7.35
C ASN A 91 19.63 5.36 8.66
N LYS A 92 18.75 4.80 9.50
CA LYS A 92 19.16 4.12 10.73
C LYS A 92 20.03 2.89 10.46
N ARG A 93 19.85 2.18 9.34
CA ARG A 93 20.72 1.05 8.95
C ARG A 93 22.13 1.47 8.58
N LYS A 94 22.33 2.68 8.07
CA LYS A 94 23.68 3.16 7.72
C LYS A 94 24.56 3.39 8.95
N ALA A 95 23.96 3.82 10.06
CA ALA A 95 24.69 4.03 11.31
C ALA A 95 25.14 2.71 11.96
N ASP A 96 24.39 1.62 11.75
CA ASP A 96 24.71 0.29 12.30
C ASP A 96 25.74 -0.49 11.43
N GLU A 97 26.05 -0.03 10.22
CA GLU A 97 27.04 -0.63 9.31
C GLU A 97 28.42 0.07 9.35
N ASP A 98 28.51 1.22 10.02
CA ASP A 98 29.73 2.02 10.19
C ASP A 98 30.38 1.88 11.60
N GLU A 99 29.88 0.95 12.45
CA GLU A 99 30.49 0.50 13.74
C GLU A 99 31.09 -0.92 13.64
#